data_AF-A0AAU7KGE0-F1
#
_entry.id   AF-A0AAU7KGE0-F1
#
_cell.length_a   1.000
_cell.length_b   1.000
_cell.length_c   1.000
_cell.angle_alpha   90.00
_cell.angle_beta   90.00
_cell.angle_gamma   90.00
#
_symmetry.space_group_name_H-M   'P 1'
#
loop_
_entity.id
_entity.type
_entity.pdbx_description
1 polymer ?
#
loop_
_entity_poly.entity_id
_entity_poly.type
_entity_poly.pdbx_seq_one_letter_code
_entity_poly.pdbx_strand_id
1 'polypeptide(L)'
;MQEMVEQIHSYMWSFCQKARIDVDPVMLKRSIGQQVSGALLVVSPEALKRIGHTRLAVMIDVANRHDLSLAELLNEALVAGADDAASVCRSLQPRKEHIQKIKARSRLTLVRPTGPPLA
;
A
#
# COMPACT_ATOMS: atom_id res chain seq x y z
N MET A 1 -3.90 -11.80 13.09
CA MET A 1 -3.10 -11.15 12.01
C MET A 1 -2.40 -12.17 11.14
N GLN A 2 -1.70 -13.15 11.72
CA GLN A 2 -1.06 -14.24 10.96
C GLN A 2 -2.04 -14.98 10.04
N GLU A 3 -3.23 -15.33 10.54
CA GLU A 3 -4.29 -15.96 9.74
C GLU A 3 -4.66 -15.13 8.50
N MET A 4 -4.78 -13.80 8.63
CA MET A 4 -5.11 -12.93 7.50
C MET A 4 -3.98 -12.89 6.46
N VAL A 5 -2.73 -12.87 6.90
CA VAL A 5 -1.56 -12.97 6.00
C VAL A 5 -1.59 -14.29 5.24
N GLU A 6 -1.98 -15.38 5.89
CA GLU A 6 -2.09 -16.70 5.25
C GLU A 6 -3.24 -16.78 4.25
N GLN A 7 -4.39 -16.18 4.56
CA GLN A 7 -5.52 -16.09 3.63
C GLN A 7 -5.17 -15.24 2.40
N ILE A 8 -4.52 -14.09 2.59
CA ILE A 8 -4.05 -13.24 1.47
C ILE A 8 -3.03 -14.00 0.63
N HIS A 9 -2.05 -14.65 1.28
CA HIS A 9 -1.03 -15.45 0.60
C HIS A 9 -1.65 -16.57 -0.23
N SER A 10 -2.57 -17.35 0.35
CA SER A 10 -3.27 -18.44 -0.35
C SER A 10 -4.00 -17.93 -1.60
N TYR A 11 -4.70 -16.79 -1.48
CA TYR A 11 -5.39 -16.17 -2.60
C TYR A 11 -4.43 -15.71 -3.71
N MET A 12 -3.39 -14.94 -3.37
CA MET A 12 -2.41 -14.44 -4.34
C MET A 12 -1.62 -15.57 -4.98
N TRP A 13 -1.23 -16.59 -4.19
CA TRP A 13 -0.53 -17.77 -4.70
C TRP A 13 -1.39 -18.53 -5.70
N SER A 14 -2.67 -18.77 -5.40
CA SER A 14 -3.60 -19.41 -6.34
C SER A 14 -3.73 -18.61 -7.64
N PHE A 15 -3.77 -17.28 -7.56
CA PHE A 15 -3.77 -16.42 -8.74
C PHE A 15 -2.49 -16.58 -9.56
N CYS A 16 -1.30 -16.52 -8.94
CA CYS A 16 -0.03 -16.70 -9.63
C CYS A 16 0.07 -18.07 -10.32
N GLN A 17 -0.37 -19.15 -9.66
CA GLN A 17 -0.40 -20.49 -10.24
C GLN A 17 -1.31 -20.56 -11.48
N LYS A 18 -2.52 -20.00 -11.40
CA LYS A 18 -3.47 -19.98 -12.54
C LYS A 18 -2.96 -19.12 -13.69
N ALA A 19 -2.32 -18.00 -13.39
CA ALA A 19 -1.75 -17.08 -14.36
C ALA A 19 -0.37 -17.50 -14.89
N ARG A 20 0.20 -18.61 -14.38
CA ARG A 20 1.56 -19.10 -14.70
C ARG A 20 2.64 -18.03 -14.48
N ILE A 21 2.50 -17.25 -13.41
CA ILE A 21 3.49 -16.26 -12.98
C ILE A 21 4.47 -16.97 -12.05
N ASP A 22 5.76 -16.89 -12.38
CA ASP A 22 6.81 -17.43 -11.52
C ASP A 22 7.06 -16.48 -10.35
N VAL A 23 6.78 -16.96 -9.14
CA VAL A 23 6.93 -16.20 -7.89
C VAL A 23 7.46 -17.14 -6.82
N ASP A 24 8.45 -16.67 -6.06
CA ASP A 24 8.90 -17.38 -4.86
C ASP A 24 7.81 -17.27 -3.76
N PRO A 25 7.23 -18.40 -3.29
CA PRO A 25 6.15 -18.39 -2.31
C PRO A 25 6.60 -17.85 -0.94
N VAL A 26 7.85 -18.06 -0.55
CA VAL A 26 8.40 -17.55 0.72
C VAL A 26 8.54 -16.03 0.63
N MET A 27 9.06 -15.53 -0.48
CA MET A 27 9.17 -14.09 -0.72
C MET A 27 7.80 -13.42 -0.83
N LEU A 28 6.83 -14.06 -1.48
CA LEU A 28 5.45 -13.57 -1.54
C LEU A 28 4.84 -13.46 -0.13
N LYS A 29 4.91 -14.51 0.69
CA LYS A 29 4.39 -14.50 2.07
C LYS A 29 5.07 -13.41 2.91
N ARG A 30 6.39 -13.25 2.77
CA ARG A 30 7.15 -12.20 3.47
C ARG A 30 6.71 -10.80 3.07
N SER A 31 6.58 -10.56 1.76
CA SER A 31 6.13 -9.27 1.22
C SER A 31 4.73 -8.92 1.73
N ILE A 32 3.79 -9.87 1.69
CA ILE A 32 2.44 -9.68 2.22
C ILE A 32 2.48 -9.34 3.71
N GLY A 33 3.30 -10.06 4.49
CA GLY A 33 3.48 -9.78 5.91
C GLY A 33 3.95 -8.35 6.17
N GLN A 34 4.94 -7.87 5.42
CA GLN A 34 5.45 -6.49 5.54
C GLN A 34 4.37 -5.45 5.19
N GLN A 35 3.62 -5.68 4.11
CA GLN A 35 2.53 -4.79 3.69
C GLN A 35 1.43 -4.68 4.75
N VAL A 36 1.02 -5.83 5.31
CA VAL A 36 0.00 -5.90 6.37
C VAL A 36 0.49 -5.27 7.67
N SER A 37 1.75 -5.49 8.04
CA SER A 37 2.38 -4.84 9.20
C SER A 37 2.44 -3.33 9.04
N GLY A 38 2.80 -2.83 7.86
CA GLY A 38 2.78 -1.38 7.56
C GLY A 38 1.39 -0.79 7.63
N ALA A 39 0.38 -1.49 7.09
CA ALA A 39 -1.01 -1.05 7.11
C ALA A 39 -1.56 -0.82 8.53
N LEU A 40 -1.12 -1.63 9.49
CA LEU A 40 -1.51 -1.51 10.90
C LEU A 40 -1.04 -0.22 11.58
N LEU A 41 -0.10 0.53 10.97
CA LEU A 41 0.31 1.85 11.46
C LEU A 41 -0.75 2.93 11.17
N VAL A 42 -1.65 2.68 10.23
CA VAL A 42 -2.63 3.66 9.72
C VAL A 42 -4.06 3.27 10.07
N VAL A 43 -4.35 1.96 10.07
CA VAL A 43 -5.70 1.44 10.35
C VAL A 43 -5.67 0.37 11.43
N SER A 44 -6.80 0.20 12.12
CA SER A 44 -6.93 -0.85 13.13
C SER A 44 -6.99 -2.25 12.50
N PRO A 45 -6.63 -3.32 13.25
CA PRO A 45 -6.82 -4.70 12.81
C PRO A 45 -8.28 -5.01 12.39
N GLU A 46 -9.26 -4.44 13.07
CA GLU A 46 -10.69 -4.62 12.79
C GLU A 46 -11.08 -4.00 11.44
N ALA A 47 -10.46 -2.87 11.07
CA ALA A 47 -10.66 -2.28 9.75
C ALA A 47 -10.12 -3.21 8.65
N LEU A 48 -8.94 -3.79 8.83
CA LEU A 48 -8.39 -4.76 7.87
C LEU A 48 -9.27 -6.02 7.76
N LYS A 49 -9.79 -6.53 8.88
CA LYS A 49 -10.74 -7.65 8.88
C LYS A 49 -12.01 -7.32 8.11
N ARG A 50 -12.57 -6.10 8.28
CA ARG A 50 -13.76 -5.64 7.54
C ARG A 50 -13.52 -5.52 6.03
N ILE A 51 -12.32 -5.10 5.61
CA ILE A 51 -11.95 -5.06 4.19
C ILE A 51 -11.89 -6.50 3.63
N GLY A 52 -11.33 -7.42 4.40
CA GLY A 52 -11.25 -8.84 4.06
C GLY A 52 -10.07 -9.18 3.14
N HIS A 53 -9.58 -10.41 3.26
CA HIS A 53 -8.32 -10.87 2.65
C HIS A 53 -8.31 -10.74 1.12
N THR A 54 -9.42 -11.02 0.43
CA THR A 54 -9.48 -10.96 -1.04
C THR A 54 -9.28 -9.52 -1.54
N ARG A 55 -9.94 -8.55 -0.91
CA ARG A 55 -9.79 -7.14 -1.27
C ARG A 55 -8.40 -6.61 -0.91
N LEU A 56 -7.87 -7.00 0.26
CA LEU A 56 -6.51 -6.67 0.65
C LEU A 56 -5.47 -7.22 -0.34
N ALA A 57 -5.65 -8.44 -0.86
CA ALA A 57 -4.78 -9.01 -1.89
C ALA A 57 -4.76 -8.14 -3.16
N VAL A 58 -5.92 -7.69 -3.63
CA VAL A 58 -6.03 -6.77 -4.78
C VAL A 58 -5.39 -5.42 -4.46
N MET A 59 -5.61 -4.87 -3.28
CA MET A 59 -5.01 -3.60 -2.86
C MET A 59 -3.48 -3.70 -2.78
N ILE A 60 -2.92 -4.83 -2.32
CA ILE A 60 -1.48 -5.08 -2.30
C ILE A 60 -0.92 -5.16 -3.73
N ASP A 61 -1.60 -5.88 -4.63
CA ASP A 61 -1.20 -5.93 -6.05
C ASP A 61 -1.22 -4.53 -6.69
N VAL A 62 -2.29 -3.76 -6.46
CA VAL A 62 -2.39 -2.37 -6.94
C VAL A 62 -1.27 -1.51 -6.35
N ALA A 63 -1.01 -1.60 -5.04
CA ALA A 63 0.05 -0.85 -4.39
C ALA A 63 1.42 -1.19 -5.00
N ASN A 64 1.72 -2.48 -5.21
CA ASN A 64 2.96 -2.93 -5.84
C ASN A 64 3.12 -2.41 -7.29
N ARG A 65 2.06 -2.42 -8.10
CA ARG A 65 2.08 -1.88 -9.48
C ARG A 65 2.31 -0.37 -9.53
N HIS A 66 2.15 0.32 -8.41
CA HIS A 66 2.26 1.77 -8.30
C HIS A 66 3.42 2.24 -7.41
N ASP A 67 4.32 1.34 -7.00
CA ASP A 67 5.41 1.63 -6.07
C ASP A 67 4.91 2.32 -4.78
N LEU A 68 3.79 1.80 -4.26
CA LEU A 68 3.17 2.21 -3.01
C LEU A 68 3.13 1.04 -2.03
N SER A 69 3.02 1.38 -0.76
CA SER A 69 2.65 0.47 0.31
C SER A 69 1.13 0.41 0.48
N LEU A 70 0.65 -0.70 1.05
CA LEU A 70 -0.74 -0.85 1.47
C LEU A 70 -1.14 0.23 2.49
N ALA A 71 -0.20 0.67 3.33
CA ALA A 71 -0.40 1.75 4.29
C ALA A 71 -0.70 3.09 3.60
N GLU A 72 0.09 3.46 2.59
CA GLU A 72 -0.14 4.68 1.80
C GLU A 72 -1.51 4.61 1.10
N LEU A 73 -1.84 3.46 0.53
CA LEU A 73 -3.11 3.26 -0.16
C LEU A 73 -4.32 3.38 0.79
N LEU A 74 -4.21 2.84 2.01
CA LEU A 74 -5.25 2.95 3.03
C LEU A 74 -5.35 4.36 3.62
N ASN A 75 -4.23 5.06 3.80
CA ASN A 75 -4.23 6.45 4.25
C ASN A 75 -4.97 7.35 3.24
N GLU A 76 -4.69 7.17 1.96
CA GLU A 76 -5.37 7.88 0.87
C GLU A 76 -6.88 7.58 0.86
N ALA A 77 -7.26 6.33 1.12
CA ALA A 77 -8.66 5.92 1.25
C ALA A 77 -9.39 6.68 2.36
N LEU A 78 -8.77 6.75 3.55
CA LEU A 78 -9.32 7.44 4.71
C LEU A 78 -9.48 8.93 4.44
N VAL A 79 -8.45 9.57 3.87
CA VAL A 79 -8.49 11.01 3.53
C VAL A 79 -9.57 11.31 2.49
N ALA A 80 -9.81 10.39 1.56
CA ALA A 80 -10.87 10.51 0.56
C ALA A 80 -12.28 10.23 1.10
N GLY A 81 -12.43 9.79 2.37
CA GLY A 81 -13.71 9.35 2.92
C GLY A 81 -14.30 8.13 2.19
N ALA A 82 -13.43 7.30 1.60
CA ALA A 82 -13.87 6.17 0.80
C ALA A 82 -14.24 4.97 1.70
N ASP A 83 -15.53 4.66 1.74
CA ASP A 83 -16.06 3.48 2.45
C ASP A 83 -15.83 2.16 1.68
N ASP A 84 -15.42 2.20 0.41
CA ASP A 84 -15.17 1.02 -0.42
C ASP A 84 -13.78 1.05 -1.11
N ALA A 85 -13.14 -0.12 -1.19
CA ALA A 85 -11.80 -0.30 -1.76
C ALA A 85 -11.72 -0.04 -3.28
N ALA A 86 -12.83 -0.15 -4.02
CA ALA A 86 -12.88 0.12 -5.45
C ALA A 86 -12.91 1.62 -5.78
N SER A 87 -13.40 2.45 -4.87
CA SER A 87 -13.34 3.91 -4.93
C SER A 87 -11.90 4.40 -4.73
N VAL A 88 -11.16 3.78 -3.80
CA VAL A 88 -9.73 4.04 -3.55
C VAL A 88 -8.88 3.72 -4.79
N CYS A 89 -9.09 2.57 -5.41
CA CYS A 89 -8.34 2.19 -6.63
C CYS A 89 -8.61 3.14 -7.81
N ARG A 90 -9.82 3.71 -7.91
CA ARG A 90 -10.19 4.67 -8.97
C ARG A 90 -9.67 6.09 -8.69
N SER A 91 -9.62 6.52 -7.42
CA SER A 91 -9.11 7.85 -7.02
C SER A 91 -7.59 7.98 -7.07
N LEU A 92 -6.85 6.86 -7.11
CA LEU A 92 -5.39 6.85 -7.25
C LEU A 92 -4.90 7.19 -8.66
N GLN A 93 -5.71 6.96 -9.70
CA GLN A 93 -5.32 7.22 -11.09
C GLN A 93 -4.98 8.72 -11.34
N PRO A 94 -5.83 9.68 -10.92
CA PRO A 94 -5.52 11.10 -11.02
C PRO A 94 -4.38 11.56 -10.10
N ARG A 95 -4.22 10.94 -8.91
CA ARG A 95 -3.15 11.29 -7.96
C ARG A 95 -1.79 10.71 -8.34
N LYS A 96 -1.74 9.66 -9.16
CA LYS A 96 -0.50 9.13 -9.77
C LYS A 96 0.23 10.20 -10.58
N GLU A 97 -0.49 10.98 -11.38
CA GLU A 97 0.10 12.11 -12.11
C GLU A 97 0.66 13.16 -11.15
N HIS A 98 0.01 13.38 -10.02
CA HIS A 98 0.43 14.35 -9.02
C HIS A 98 1.68 13.87 -8.25
N ILE A 99 1.71 12.62 -7.79
CA ILE A 99 2.84 12.03 -7.06
C ILE A 99 4.04 11.83 -8.01
N GLN A 100 3.83 11.43 -9.27
CA GLN A 100 4.90 11.37 -10.26
C GLN A 100 5.46 12.77 -10.56
N LYS A 101 4.62 13.81 -10.65
CA LYS A 101 5.08 15.21 -10.74
C LYS A 101 5.90 15.64 -9.52
N ILE A 102 5.53 15.21 -8.31
CA ILE A 102 6.27 15.51 -7.08
C ILE A 102 7.60 14.73 -7.03
N LYS A 103 7.60 13.43 -7.36
CA LYS A 103 8.83 12.61 -7.43
C LYS A 103 9.78 13.07 -8.55
N ALA A 104 9.25 13.63 -9.64
CA ALA A 104 10.02 14.23 -10.74
C ALA A 104 10.53 15.64 -10.44
N ARG A 105 10.03 16.32 -9.39
CA ARG A 105 10.66 17.55 -8.90
C ARG A 105 12.00 17.19 -8.29
N SER A 106 13.06 17.66 -8.94
CA SER A 106 14.43 17.50 -8.49
C SER A 106 14.53 17.81 -7.00
N ARG A 107 14.94 16.80 -6.21
CA ARG A 107 15.31 16.81 -4.79
C ARG A 107 14.88 18.08 -4.04
N LEU A 108 13.89 17.96 -3.16
CA LEU A 108 13.66 18.93 -2.08
C LEU A 108 15.01 19.24 -1.44
N THR A 109 15.55 20.42 -1.74
CA THR A 109 16.79 20.89 -1.17
C THR A 109 16.41 21.31 0.25
N LEU A 110 16.90 20.58 1.24
CA LEU A 110 16.76 20.98 2.65
C LEU A 110 17.45 22.35 2.79
N VAL A 111 16.66 23.42 2.76
CA VAL A 111 17.15 24.76 3.06
C VAL A 111 17.41 24.77 4.56
N ARG A 112 18.69 24.67 4.95
CA ARG A 112 19.08 24.96 6.34
C ARG A 112 18.57 26.36 6.66
N PRO A 113 17.85 26.58 7.77
CA PRO A 113 17.49 27.93 8.17
C PRO A 113 18.80 28.70 8.42
N THR A 114 19.13 29.62 7.53
CA THR A 114 20.17 30.63 7.75
C THR A 114 19.58 31.71 8.66
N GLY A 115 19.31 31.34 9.91
CA GLY A 115 19.11 32.28 11.00
C GLY A 115 20.41 32.40 11.79
N PRO A 116 20.80 33.60 12.26
CA PRO A 116 21.96 33.73 13.12
C PRO A 116 21.77 32.92 14.42
N PRO A 117 22.86 32.37 15.00
CA PRO A 117 22.75 31.65 16.26
C PRO A 117 22.20 32.60 17.33
N LEU A 118 21.19 32.12 18.07
CA LEU A 118 20.68 32.81 19.25
C LEU A 118 21.83 32.87 20.27
N ALA A 119 22.32 34.09 20.51
CA ALA A 119 23.18 34.45 21.62
C ALA A 119 22.33 34.97 22.78
#